data_AF-A0A9K3LGX8-F1
#
_entry.id   AF-A0A9K3LGX8-F1
#
_cell.length_a   1.000
_cell.length_b   1.000
_cell.length_c   1.000
_cell.angle_alpha   90.00
_cell.angle_beta   90.00
_cell.angle_gamma   90.00
#
_symmetry.space_group_name_H-M   'P 1'
#
loop_
_entity.id
_entity.type
_entity.pdbx_description
1 polymer ?
#
loop_
_entity_poly.entity_id
_entity_poly.type
_entity_poly.pdbx_seq_one_letter_code
_entity_poly.pdbx_strand_id
1 'polypeptide(L)'
;MLDAIVQFLRNALCCVKDLHWFPDSVIHKEYGAYEYLFKGYVTIPEPLDKISLLEFIISWTQLYAFLSTTFAGIQLTWKSVGKLRRIVRLMESRLDKNDKNTKKDDDKKSIEATANRLVNESLMQQAKAAIRGVVVGILVTPIGIAFFWLFSNSWHVTETPWIGGLLGLIDALTVMELCLLPLLGYMLVDARDYFGKVRDTKKCIQAVESKEILSSTDSITLTNYELMHPEWVPFWEGGVSPLASPMTPSEETKSIDKEIATVQNNLSKLFIKEEKDKKDDNEKEQKIRQETLEKSVQTMKASLYELNVKGYRELVYFVLNFIAFYGYLMGITAFYFPDDEAQPTYVRHMKFGYGNAIADWTGNFAGDLMWTIEPLVILGSPLYLTYVQRSSKRTNSTPVTAAEKAKTE
;
A
#
# COMPACT_ATOMS: atom_id res chain seq x y z
N MET A 1 3.76 -10.25 -7.21
CA MET A 1 3.79 -11.69 -6.81
C MET A 1 5.22 -12.21 -6.87
N LEU A 2 5.92 -12.05 -7.99
CA LEU A 2 7.34 -12.42 -8.09
C LEU A 2 8.20 -11.74 -7.02
N ASP A 3 8.03 -10.44 -6.78
CA ASP A 3 8.79 -9.71 -5.75
C ASP A 3 8.65 -10.32 -4.35
N ALA A 4 7.42 -10.68 -3.95
CA ALA A 4 7.16 -11.32 -2.67
C ALA A 4 7.80 -12.73 -2.59
N ILE A 5 7.77 -13.50 -3.69
CA ILE A 5 8.42 -14.82 -3.74
C ILE A 5 9.94 -14.67 -3.62
N VAL A 6 10.53 -13.72 -4.35
CA VAL A 6 11.98 -13.48 -4.30
C VAL A 6 12.40 -12.97 -2.93
N GLN A 7 11.62 -12.07 -2.32
CA GLN A 7 11.84 -11.59 -0.96
C GLN A 7 11.78 -12.75 0.05
N PHE A 8 10.76 -13.61 -0.04
CA PHE A 8 10.65 -14.79 0.81
C PHE A 8 11.88 -15.69 0.69
N LEU A 9 12.26 -16.05 -0.54
CA LEU A 9 13.40 -16.90 -0.79
C LEU A 9 14.70 -16.29 -0.26
N ARG A 10 14.96 -15.00 -0.54
CA ARG A 10 16.14 -14.28 -0.07
C ARG A 10 16.29 -14.38 1.44
N ASN A 11 15.28 -13.92 2.17
CA ASN A 11 15.38 -13.77 3.62
C ASN A 11 15.30 -15.13 4.33
N ALA A 12 14.56 -16.10 3.78
CA ALA A 12 14.56 -17.46 4.30
C ALA A 12 15.93 -18.12 4.16
N LEU A 13 16.62 -17.90 3.03
CA LEU A 13 17.97 -18.40 2.83
C LEU A 13 18.99 -17.69 3.72
N CYS A 14 18.82 -16.40 4.02
CA CYS A 14 19.60 -15.70 5.05
C CYS A 14 19.38 -16.34 6.44
N CYS A 15 18.12 -16.65 6.82
CA CYS A 15 17.85 -17.35 8.08
C CYS A 15 18.52 -18.74 8.14
N VAL A 16 18.49 -19.50 7.03
CA VAL A 16 19.19 -20.80 6.92
C VAL A 16 20.70 -20.62 7.10
N LYS A 17 21.27 -19.55 6.52
CA LYS A 17 22.67 -19.18 6.68
C LYS A 17 22.99 -18.89 8.15
N ASP A 18 22.23 -18.01 8.80
CA ASP A 18 22.46 -17.54 10.17
C ASP A 18 22.31 -18.64 11.22
N LEU A 19 21.39 -19.58 11.00
CA LEU A 19 21.16 -20.72 11.88
C LEU A 19 22.09 -21.91 11.58
N HIS A 20 22.92 -21.81 10.53
CA HIS A 20 23.76 -22.89 10.02
C HIS A 20 22.98 -24.21 9.86
N TRP A 21 21.77 -24.13 9.31
CA TRP A 21 20.96 -25.32 9.06
C TRP A 21 21.55 -26.14 7.92
N PHE A 22 21.72 -27.45 8.14
CA PHE A 22 22.34 -28.38 7.18
C PHE A 22 23.82 -28.07 6.87
N PRO A 23 24.69 -27.96 7.89
CA PRO A 23 26.08 -27.52 7.72
C PRO A 23 26.90 -28.45 6.80
N ASP A 24 26.59 -29.74 6.77
CA ASP A 24 27.29 -30.74 5.94
C ASP A 24 26.83 -30.75 4.47
N SER A 25 25.82 -29.96 4.12
CA SER A 25 25.25 -29.95 2.77
C SER A 25 26.10 -29.15 1.79
N VAL A 26 25.96 -29.45 0.50
CA VAL A 26 26.71 -28.78 -0.59
C VAL A 26 26.45 -27.27 -0.62
N ILE A 27 25.31 -26.81 -0.10
CA ILE A 27 24.93 -25.39 -0.17
C ILE A 27 25.81 -24.51 0.75
N HIS A 28 26.40 -25.09 1.80
CA HIS A 28 27.25 -24.38 2.78
C HIS A 28 28.76 -24.54 2.52
N LYS A 29 29.17 -25.39 1.57
CA LYS A 29 30.59 -25.59 1.28
C LYS A 29 31.23 -24.30 0.77
N GLU A 30 32.29 -23.88 1.44
CA GLU A 30 33.20 -22.84 0.95
C GLU A 30 33.70 -23.25 -0.45
N TYR A 31 33.83 -22.29 -1.37
CA TYR A 31 34.10 -22.52 -2.80
C TYR A 31 33.00 -23.25 -3.58
N GLY A 32 31.86 -23.57 -2.97
CA GLY A 32 30.79 -24.34 -3.63
C GLY A 32 30.23 -23.66 -4.89
N ALA A 33 30.16 -22.34 -4.96
CA ALA A 33 29.77 -21.68 -6.22
C ALA A 33 30.90 -21.76 -7.26
N TYR A 34 32.15 -21.51 -6.84
CA TYR A 34 33.32 -21.57 -7.71
C TYR A 34 33.52 -22.96 -8.33
N GLU A 35 33.54 -24.01 -7.50
CA GLU A 35 33.80 -25.38 -7.94
C GLU A 35 32.75 -25.91 -8.92
N TYR A 36 31.48 -25.58 -8.70
CA TYR A 36 30.37 -26.13 -9.47
C TYR A 36 29.96 -25.27 -10.68
N LEU A 37 30.18 -23.95 -10.66
CA LEU A 37 29.70 -23.04 -11.70
C LEU A 37 30.83 -22.40 -12.52
N PHE A 38 32.00 -22.14 -11.92
CA PHE A 38 33.04 -21.31 -12.54
C PHE A 38 34.33 -22.06 -12.88
N LYS A 39 34.58 -23.19 -12.22
CA LYS A 39 35.76 -24.02 -12.44
C LYS A 39 35.90 -24.42 -13.91
N GLY A 40 37.02 -24.03 -14.52
CA GLY A 40 37.32 -24.29 -15.93
C GLY A 40 36.93 -23.17 -16.90
N TYR A 41 36.19 -22.15 -16.46
CA TYR A 41 35.83 -20.99 -17.28
C TYR A 41 36.63 -19.74 -16.91
N VAL A 42 36.80 -19.47 -15.61
CA VAL A 42 37.45 -18.25 -15.10
C VAL A 42 38.21 -18.56 -13.80
N THR A 43 39.36 -17.92 -13.60
CA THR A 43 40.05 -17.89 -12.30
C THR A 43 39.57 -16.66 -11.54
N ILE A 44 38.90 -16.88 -10.40
CA ILE A 44 38.40 -15.81 -9.54
C ILE A 44 39.42 -15.58 -8.42
N PRO A 45 39.82 -14.34 -8.11
CA PRO A 45 40.79 -14.06 -7.05
C PRO A 45 40.17 -14.18 -5.65
N GLU A 46 40.97 -14.53 -4.65
CA GLU A 46 40.57 -14.47 -3.24
C GLU A 46 40.28 -13.02 -2.80
N PRO A 47 39.23 -12.76 -1.99
CA PRO A 47 38.28 -13.70 -1.36
C PRO A 47 37.04 -14.06 -2.19
N LEU A 48 36.95 -13.58 -3.44
CA LEU A 48 35.76 -13.75 -4.28
C LEU A 48 35.51 -15.20 -4.72
N ASP A 49 36.51 -16.07 -4.60
CA ASP A 49 36.41 -17.50 -4.90
C ASP A 49 35.74 -18.32 -3.79
N LYS A 50 35.66 -17.79 -2.56
CA LYS A 50 35.13 -18.45 -1.36
C LYS A 50 33.60 -18.50 -1.27
N ILE A 51 32.88 -18.14 -2.33
CA ILE A 51 31.42 -18.06 -2.34
C ILE A 51 30.79 -19.45 -2.24
N SER A 52 29.91 -19.64 -1.26
CA SER A 52 29.07 -20.84 -1.16
C SER A 52 27.90 -20.80 -2.17
N LEU A 53 27.33 -21.97 -2.50
CA LEU A 53 26.16 -22.01 -3.39
C LEU A 53 24.95 -21.29 -2.78
N LEU A 54 24.80 -21.31 -1.45
CA LEU A 54 23.78 -20.56 -0.72
C LEU A 54 23.95 -19.05 -0.93
N GLU A 55 25.15 -18.51 -0.72
CA GLU A 55 25.46 -17.09 -0.91
C GLU A 55 25.28 -16.65 -2.36
N PHE A 56 25.63 -17.53 -3.31
CA PHE A 56 25.38 -17.27 -4.71
C PHE A 56 23.87 -17.07 -4.99
N ILE A 57 22.99 -17.94 -4.49
CA ILE A 57 21.54 -17.79 -4.66
C ILE A 57 21.03 -16.52 -3.96
N ILE A 58 21.45 -16.28 -2.72
CA ILE A 58 21.11 -15.06 -1.97
C ILE A 58 21.51 -13.82 -2.80
N SER A 59 22.71 -13.81 -3.37
CA SER A 59 23.19 -12.69 -4.18
C SER A 59 22.28 -12.40 -5.38
N TRP A 60 21.83 -13.42 -6.12
CA TRP A 60 20.93 -13.20 -7.26
C TRP A 60 19.56 -12.65 -6.84
N THR A 61 19.05 -13.09 -5.69
CA THR A 61 17.81 -12.52 -5.14
C THR A 61 18.00 -11.08 -4.64
N GLN A 62 19.17 -10.73 -4.12
CA GLN A 62 19.54 -9.34 -3.78
C GLN A 62 19.69 -8.47 -5.03
N LEU A 63 20.29 -8.99 -6.10
CA LEU A 63 20.39 -8.28 -7.39
C LEU A 63 19.00 -8.03 -7.98
N TYR A 64 18.10 -9.00 -7.91
CA TYR A 64 16.70 -8.79 -8.28
C TYR A 64 16.07 -7.69 -7.42
N ALA A 65 16.26 -7.71 -6.10
CA ALA A 65 15.75 -6.67 -5.21
C ALA A 65 16.30 -5.28 -5.56
N PHE A 66 17.59 -5.18 -5.89
CA PHE A 66 18.21 -3.94 -6.39
C PHE A 66 17.49 -3.43 -7.64
N LEU A 67 17.36 -4.26 -8.69
CA LEU A 67 16.76 -3.84 -9.95
C LEU A 67 15.27 -3.50 -9.81
N SER A 68 14.49 -4.41 -9.19
CA SER A 68 13.04 -4.29 -9.06
C SER A 68 12.63 -3.13 -8.15
N THR A 69 13.24 -2.99 -6.98
CA THR A 69 12.90 -1.96 -5.99
C THR A 69 13.32 -0.58 -6.49
N THR A 70 14.52 -0.46 -7.07
CA THR A 70 14.98 0.82 -7.66
C THR A 70 14.05 1.25 -8.78
N PHE A 71 13.72 0.33 -9.70
CA PHE A 71 12.79 0.63 -10.79
C PHE A 71 11.40 1.00 -10.28
N ALA A 72 10.87 0.28 -9.29
CA ALA A 72 9.57 0.57 -8.70
C ALA A 72 9.54 1.95 -8.03
N GLY A 73 10.58 2.33 -7.30
CA GLY A 73 10.72 3.66 -6.68
C GLY A 73 10.73 4.79 -7.72
N ILE A 74 11.53 4.65 -8.78
CA ILE A 74 11.60 5.61 -9.88
C ILE A 74 10.25 5.70 -10.60
N GLN A 75 9.66 4.56 -10.94
CA GLN A 75 8.39 4.51 -11.66
C GLN A 75 7.25 5.12 -10.85
N LEU A 76 7.20 4.85 -9.54
CA LEU A 76 6.21 5.42 -8.63
C LEU A 76 6.35 6.93 -8.53
N THR A 77 7.60 7.42 -8.37
CA THR A 77 7.90 8.86 -8.37
C THR A 77 7.41 9.51 -9.66
N TRP A 78 7.81 8.96 -10.81
CA TRP A 78 7.50 9.52 -12.12
C TRP A 78 6.00 9.55 -12.39
N LYS A 79 5.29 8.42 -12.21
CA LYS A 79 3.82 8.35 -12.36
C LYS A 79 3.09 9.32 -11.43
N SER A 80 3.58 9.47 -10.20
CA SER A 80 2.97 10.35 -9.20
C SER A 80 3.16 11.83 -9.53
N VAL A 81 4.34 12.22 -10.03
CA VAL A 81 4.59 13.58 -10.56
C VAL A 81 3.66 13.88 -11.73
N GLY A 82 3.52 12.95 -12.68
CA GLY A 82 2.61 13.10 -13.82
C GLY A 82 1.17 13.30 -13.39
N LYS A 83 0.71 12.47 -12.44
CA LYS A 83 -0.63 12.58 -11.83
C LYS A 83 -0.83 13.92 -11.12
N LEU A 84 0.15 14.37 -10.33
CA LEU A 84 0.07 15.65 -9.62
C LEU A 84 -0.02 16.84 -10.59
N ARG A 85 0.82 16.88 -11.62
CA ARG A 85 0.78 17.92 -12.66
C ARG A 85 -0.58 17.98 -13.35
N ARG A 86 -1.17 16.82 -13.66
CA ARG A 86 -2.51 16.76 -14.23
C ARG A 86 -3.54 17.35 -13.28
N ILE A 87 -3.55 16.94 -12.01
CA ILE A 87 -4.53 17.40 -11.04
C ILE A 87 -4.43 18.91 -10.81
N VAL A 88 -3.21 19.47 -10.72
CA VAL A 88 -3.00 20.92 -10.60
C VAL A 88 -3.63 21.67 -11.79
N ARG A 89 -3.39 21.22 -13.03
CA ARG A 89 -4.00 21.82 -14.23
C ARG A 89 -5.53 21.74 -14.21
N LEU A 90 -6.09 20.61 -13.79
CA LEU A 90 -7.54 20.43 -13.66
C LEU A 90 -8.13 21.39 -12.62
N MET A 91 -7.42 21.65 -11.52
CA MET A 91 -7.86 22.60 -10.50
C MET A 91 -7.76 24.06 -10.96
N GLU A 92 -6.66 24.45 -11.59
CA GLU A 92 -6.47 25.79 -12.17
C GLU A 92 -7.58 26.12 -13.17
N SER A 93 -7.85 25.19 -14.10
CA SER A 93 -8.94 25.34 -15.09
C SER A 93 -10.32 25.54 -14.45
N ARG A 94 -10.55 25.00 -13.25
CA ARG A 94 -11.81 25.18 -12.53
C ARG A 94 -11.89 26.50 -11.76
N LEU A 95 -10.77 27.00 -11.23
CA LEU A 95 -10.72 28.31 -10.60
C LEU A 95 -11.11 29.41 -11.61
N ASP A 96 -10.62 29.33 -12.84
CA ASP A 96 -10.92 30.29 -13.92
C ASP A 96 -12.40 30.30 -14.36
N LYS A 97 -13.12 29.19 -14.17
CA LYS A 97 -14.54 29.05 -14.55
C LYS A 97 -15.51 29.58 -13.49
N ASN A 98 -15.17 29.47 -12.20
CA ASN A 98 -16.07 29.83 -11.11
C ASN A 98 -16.32 31.35 -10.99
N ASP A 99 -15.46 32.19 -11.55
CA ASP A 99 -15.63 33.66 -11.55
C ASP A 99 -16.74 34.18 -12.48
N LYS A 100 -17.31 33.33 -13.35
CA LYS A 100 -18.14 33.82 -14.48
C LYS A 100 -19.63 33.48 -14.45
N ASN A 101 -20.14 32.74 -13.46
CA ASN A 101 -21.55 32.31 -13.47
C ASN A 101 -22.25 32.44 -12.10
N THR A 102 -23.00 33.52 -11.91
CA THR A 102 -24.02 33.60 -10.86
C THR A 102 -25.32 34.19 -11.41
N LYS A 103 -26.31 33.31 -11.64
CA LYS A 103 -27.77 33.51 -11.47
C LYS A 103 -28.56 32.32 -12.02
N LYS A 104 -29.02 31.39 -11.16
CA LYS A 104 -30.14 30.44 -11.38
C LYS A 104 -30.53 29.71 -10.08
N ASP A 105 -31.77 29.19 -10.08
CA ASP A 105 -32.61 28.67 -8.97
C ASP A 105 -31.94 27.85 -7.85
N ASP A 106 -32.45 28.03 -6.62
CA ASP A 106 -31.79 27.64 -5.35
C ASP A 106 -31.62 26.13 -5.11
N ASP A 107 -32.56 25.26 -5.55
CA ASP A 107 -32.48 23.81 -5.26
C ASP A 107 -31.59 23.04 -6.26
N LYS A 108 -31.69 23.37 -7.56
CA LYS A 108 -30.80 22.80 -8.58
C LYS A 108 -29.35 23.19 -8.34
N LYS A 109 -29.15 24.39 -7.78
CA LYS A 109 -27.87 24.90 -7.30
C LYS A 109 -27.31 24.08 -6.13
N SER A 110 -28.14 23.50 -5.26
CA SER A 110 -27.66 22.67 -4.14
C SER A 110 -27.04 21.33 -4.58
N ILE A 111 -27.73 20.60 -5.46
CA ILE A 111 -27.18 19.33 -6.02
C ILE A 111 -25.94 19.60 -6.86
N GLU A 112 -25.97 20.64 -7.70
CA GLU A 112 -24.84 21.02 -8.54
C GLU A 112 -23.64 21.49 -7.70
N ALA A 113 -23.87 22.27 -6.63
CA ALA A 113 -22.83 22.66 -5.68
C ALA A 113 -22.24 21.45 -4.96
N THR A 114 -23.08 20.50 -4.54
CA THR A 114 -22.62 19.25 -3.91
C THR A 114 -21.80 18.41 -4.87
N ALA A 115 -22.23 18.22 -6.12
CA ALA A 115 -21.47 17.50 -7.14
C ALA A 115 -20.11 18.16 -7.40
N ASN A 116 -20.09 19.50 -7.54
CA ASN A 116 -18.86 20.26 -7.69
C ASN A 116 -17.90 20.10 -6.49
N ARG A 117 -18.45 20.11 -5.26
CA ARG A 117 -17.71 19.87 -4.03
C ARG A 117 -17.10 18.47 -3.99
N LEU A 118 -17.87 17.42 -4.28
CA LEU A 118 -17.39 16.03 -4.29
C LEU A 118 -16.28 15.83 -5.33
N VAL A 119 -16.41 16.40 -6.52
CA VAL A 119 -15.35 16.37 -7.54
C VAL A 119 -14.08 17.09 -7.06
N ASN A 120 -14.23 18.26 -6.40
CA ASN A 120 -13.09 18.97 -5.81
C ASN A 120 -12.41 18.18 -4.68
N GLU A 121 -13.19 17.59 -3.78
CA GLU A 121 -12.69 16.72 -2.72
C GLU A 121 -11.93 15.52 -3.32
N SER A 122 -12.44 14.92 -4.40
CA SER A 122 -11.79 13.80 -5.09
C SER A 122 -10.45 14.22 -5.69
N LEU A 123 -10.40 15.35 -6.40
CA LEU A 123 -9.16 15.91 -6.91
C LEU A 123 -8.14 16.16 -5.79
N MET A 124 -8.58 16.72 -4.66
CA MET A 124 -7.72 16.98 -3.51
C MET A 124 -7.20 15.71 -2.84
N GLN A 125 -8.04 14.69 -2.69
CA GLN A 125 -7.63 13.38 -2.19
C GLN A 125 -6.59 12.74 -3.12
N GLN A 126 -6.81 12.81 -4.44
CA GLN A 126 -5.88 12.26 -5.43
C GLN A 126 -4.58 13.06 -5.50
N ALA A 127 -4.60 14.38 -5.26
CA ALA A 127 -3.39 15.21 -5.15
C ALA A 127 -2.54 14.79 -3.94
N LYS A 128 -3.17 14.61 -2.77
CA LYS A 128 -2.49 14.12 -1.55
C LYS A 128 -1.88 12.73 -1.77
N ALA A 129 -2.63 11.82 -2.42
CA ALA A 129 -2.14 10.49 -2.76
C ALA A 129 -0.95 10.56 -3.73
N ALA A 130 -0.98 11.45 -4.73
CA ALA A 130 0.13 11.66 -5.66
C ALA A 130 1.37 12.23 -4.95
N ILE A 131 1.22 13.25 -4.10
CA ILE A 131 2.35 13.80 -3.30
C ILE A 131 2.98 12.68 -2.47
N ARG A 132 2.17 11.88 -1.79
CA ARG A 132 2.65 10.74 -1.03
C ARG A 132 3.37 9.73 -1.92
N GLY A 133 2.86 9.42 -3.10
CA GLY A 133 3.51 8.54 -4.06
C GLY A 133 4.89 9.05 -4.49
N VAL A 134 5.06 10.37 -4.66
CA VAL A 134 6.38 10.97 -4.90
C VAL A 134 7.32 10.74 -3.72
N VAL A 135 6.87 11.01 -2.50
CA VAL A 135 7.69 10.84 -1.28
C VAL A 135 8.08 9.36 -1.10
N VAL A 136 7.12 8.44 -1.20
CA VAL A 136 7.37 6.99 -1.09
C VAL A 136 8.34 6.54 -2.19
N GLY A 137 8.18 7.00 -3.43
CA GLY A 137 9.09 6.65 -4.52
C GLY A 137 10.52 7.15 -4.29
N ILE A 138 10.69 8.36 -3.76
CA ILE A 138 12.00 8.93 -3.38
C ILE A 138 12.65 8.13 -2.26
N LEU A 139 11.88 7.56 -1.32
CA LEU A 139 12.40 6.74 -0.22
C LEU A 139 12.72 5.30 -0.66
N VAL A 140 11.90 4.73 -1.55
CA VAL A 140 12.07 3.35 -2.03
C VAL A 140 13.26 3.22 -2.99
N THR A 141 13.55 4.25 -3.79
CA THR A 141 14.67 4.24 -4.74
C THR A 141 16.04 3.99 -4.08
N PRO A 142 16.47 4.75 -3.04
CA PRO A 142 17.73 4.51 -2.35
C PRO A 142 17.75 3.18 -1.58
N ILE A 143 16.61 2.69 -1.06
CA ILE A 143 16.52 1.33 -0.50
C ILE A 143 16.87 0.30 -1.58
N GLY A 144 16.30 0.45 -2.78
CA GLY A 144 16.64 -0.36 -3.94
C GLY A 144 18.14 -0.33 -4.23
N ILE A 145 18.74 0.87 -4.32
CA ILE A 145 20.16 1.04 -4.61
C ILE A 145 21.04 0.37 -3.54
N ALA A 146 20.68 0.46 -2.26
CA ALA A 146 21.45 -0.15 -1.18
C ALA A 146 21.54 -1.68 -1.26
N PHE A 147 20.57 -2.37 -1.88
CA PHE A 147 20.68 -3.81 -2.17
C PHE A 147 21.87 -4.17 -3.06
N PHE A 148 22.44 -3.21 -3.80
CA PHE A 148 23.69 -3.43 -4.53
C PHE A 148 24.84 -3.79 -3.58
N TRP A 149 24.96 -3.14 -2.43
CA TRP A 149 26.01 -3.47 -1.45
C TRP A 149 25.76 -4.83 -0.80
N LEU A 150 24.51 -5.20 -0.54
CA LEU A 150 24.17 -6.53 -0.06
C LEU A 150 24.52 -7.62 -1.09
N PHE A 151 24.21 -7.38 -2.37
CA PHE A 151 24.64 -8.23 -3.47
C PHE A 151 26.15 -8.37 -3.49
N SER A 152 26.89 -7.26 -3.47
CA SER A 152 28.35 -7.27 -3.46
C SER A 152 28.93 -7.95 -2.21
N ASN A 153 28.28 -7.84 -1.06
CA ASN A 153 28.68 -8.51 0.17
C ASN A 153 28.58 -10.04 0.06
N SER A 154 27.52 -10.55 -0.58
CA SER A 154 27.37 -11.99 -0.85
C SER A 154 28.43 -12.55 -1.81
N TRP A 155 29.15 -11.66 -2.51
CA TRP A 155 30.30 -12.01 -3.35
C TRP A 155 31.65 -11.73 -2.67
N HIS A 156 31.66 -11.37 -1.38
CA HIS A 156 32.85 -10.96 -0.62
C HIS A 156 33.59 -9.73 -1.19
N VAL A 157 32.94 -8.94 -2.05
CA VAL A 157 33.54 -7.71 -2.61
C VAL A 157 33.75 -6.66 -1.53
N THR A 158 32.91 -6.65 -0.49
CA THR A 158 32.99 -5.75 0.67
C THR A 158 34.16 -6.06 1.62
N GLU A 159 34.79 -7.23 1.48
CA GLU A 159 36.06 -7.53 2.17
C GLU A 159 37.24 -6.80 1.49
N THR A 160 37.02 -6.30 0.28
CA THR A 160 37.95 -5.46 -0.47
C THR A 160 37.58 -3.98 -0.37
N PRO A 161 38.53 -3.05 -0.58
CA PRO A 161 38.23 -1.61 -0.56
C PRO A 161 37.52 -1.09 -1.82
N TRP A 162 37.18 -1.95 -2.81
CA TRP A 162 36.75 -1.51 -4.15
C TRP A 162 35.45 -0.69 -4.17
N ILE A 163 34.54 -0.94 -3.23
CA ILE A 163 33.23 -0.28 -3.14
C ILE A 163 32.99 0.35 -1.76
N GLY A 164 34.07 0.76 -1.08
CA GLY A 164 34.02 1.28 0.30
C GLY A 164 34.10 0.20 1.39
N GLY A 165 34.27 -1.06 1.00
CA GLY A 165 34.42 -2.19 1.91
C GLY A 165 33.23 -2.40 2.85
N LEU A 166 33.48 -2.95 4.04
CA LEU A 166 32.47 -3.16 5.08
C LEU A 166 31.79 -1.85 5.51
N LEU A 167 32.53 -0.74 5.58
CA LEU A 167 31.94 0.57 5.90
C LEU A 167 30.87 0.97 4.88
N GLY A 168 31.15 0.80 3.58
CA GLY A 168 30.18 1.08 2.52
C GLY A 168 28.90 0.25 2.63
N LEU A 169 29.01 -1.01 3.07
CA LEU A 169 27.83 -1.85 3.35
C LEU A 169 27.01 -1.32 4.53
N ILE A 170 27.67 -0.95 5.63
CA ILE A 170 26.98 -0.42 6.82
C ILE A 170 26.34 0.94 6.52
N ASP A 171 26.99 1.79 5.75
CA ASP A 171 26.42 3.06 5.28
C ASP A 171 25.20 2.81 4.39
N ALA A 172 25.24 1.81 3.51
CA ALA A 172 24.09 1.43 2.67
C ALA A 172 22.91 0.91 3.52
N LEU A 173 23.16 0.06 4.52
CA LEU A 173 22.14 -0.37 5.49
C LEU A 173 21.57 0.82 6.28
N THR A 174 22.43 1.75 6.71
CA THR A 174 22.00 2.97 7.40
C THR A 174 21.07 3.81 6.53
N VAL A 175 21.36 3.95 5.23
CA VAL A 175 20.47 4.63 4.28
C VAL A 175 19.13 3.90 4.14
N MET A 176 19.13 2.55 4.10
CA MET A 176 17.90 1.76 4.07
C MET A 176 17.03 2.06 5.30
N GLU A 177 17.62 2.03 6.50
CA GLU A 177 16.93 2.28 7.76
C GLU A 177 16.36 3.70 7.86
N LEU A 178 17.15 4.70 7.44
CA LEU A 178 16.69 6.09 7.40
C LEU A 178 15.51 6.29 6.44
N CYS A 179 15.49 5.59 5.31
CA CYS A 179 14.39 5.64 4.37
C CYS A 179 13.17 4.83 4.84
N LEU A 180 13.39 3.76 5.61
CA LEU A 180 12.34 2.92 6.17
C LEU A 180 11.55 3.64 7.27
N LEU A 181 12.21 4.48 8.08
CA LEU A 181 11.57 5.21 9.18
C LEU A 181 10.29 5.99 8.77
N PRO A 182 10.29 6.86 7.75
CA PRO A 182 9.06 7.51 7.28
C PRO A 182 8.05 6.52 6.67
N LEU A 183 8.51 5.43 6.05
CA LEU A 183 7.61 4.40 5.50
C LEU A 183 6.86 3.66 6.62
N LEU A 184 7.51 3.37 7.75
CA LEU A 184 6.86 2.83 8.95
C LEU A 184 5.78 3.78 9.46
N GLY A 185 6.06 5.09 9.49
CA GLY A 185 5.07 6.11 9.84
C GLY A 185 3.86 6.07 8.90
N TYR A 186 4.09 5.90 7.60
CA TYR A 186 3.02 5.77 6.61
C TYR A 186 2.15 4.52 6.79
N MET A 187 2.72 3.39 7.23
CA MET A 187 1.93 2.18 7.53
C MET A 187 0.94 2.41 8.68
N LEU A 188 1.35 3.14 9.73
CA LEU A 188 0.46 3.52 10.83
C LEU A 188 -0.65 4.48 10.37
N VAL A 189 -0.30 5.46 9.52
CA VAL A 189 -1.29 6.37 8.93
C VAL A 189 -2.30 5.59 8.09
N ASP A 190 -1.87 4.63 7.28
CA ASP A 190 -2.77 3.79 6.48
C ASP A 190 -3.70 2.95 7.33
N ALA A 191 -3.17 2.30 8.36
CA ALA A 191 -3.99 1.55 9.31
C ALA A 191 -5.09 2.44 9.91
N ARG A 192 -4.70 3.64 10.38
CA ARG A 192 -5.64 4.63 10.93
C ARG A 192 -6.67 5.06 9.90
N ASP A 193 -6.28 5.31 8.66
CA ASP A 193 -7.18 5.74 7.59
C ASP A 193 -8.18 4.63 7.24
N TYR A 194 -7.77 3.36 7.20
CA TYR A 194 -8.69 2.24 7.02
C TYR A 194 -9.69 2.12 8.16
N PHE A 195 -9.25 2.22 9.42
CA PHE A 195 -10.17 2.20 10.57
C PHE A 195 -11.08 3.44 10.63
N GLY A 196 -10.60 4.59 10.17
CA GLY A 196 -11.39 5.79 9.94
C GLY A 196 -12.52 5.53 8.96
N LYS A 197 -12.18 4.98 7.77
CA LYS A 197 -13.17 4.57 6.76
C LYS A 197 -14.18 3.58 7.30
N VAL A 198 -13.77 2.57 8.09
CA VAL A 198 -14.71 1.64 8.75
C VAL A 198 -15.72 2.38 9.61
N ARG A 199 -15.26 3.35 10.41
CA ARG A 199 -16.14 4.14 11.29
C ARG A 199 -17.11 5.00 10.47
N ASP A 200 -16.61 5.63 9.42
CA ASP A 200 -17.42 6.52 8.57
C ASP A 200 -18.43 5.71 7.75
N THR A 201 -18.05 4.54 7.22
CA THR A 201 -18.98 3.60 6.56
C THR A 201 -20.08 3.14 7.51
N LYS A 202 -19.76 2.83 8.79
CA LYS A 202 -20.79 2.46 9.78
C LYS A 202 -21.77 3.59 10.04
N LYS A 203 -21.29 4.82 10.19
CA LYS A 203 -22.13 6.01 10.35
C LYS A 203 -23.00 6.24 9.11
N CYS A 204 -22.44 6.08 7.91
CA CYS A 204 -23.18 6.20 6.66
C CYS A 204 -24.31 5.16 6.58
N ILE A 205 -24.03 3.89 6.89
CA ILE A 205 -25.07 2.84 6.95
C ILE A 205 -26.20 3.24 7.91
N GLN A 206 -25.87 3.67 9.13
CA GLN A 206 -26.87 4.09 10.11
C GLN A 206 -27.71 5.28 9.63
N ALA A 207 -27.08 6.25 8.97
CA ALA A 207 -27.75 7.43 8.46
C ALA A 207 -28.61 7.13 7.20
N VAL A 208 -28.25 6.14 6.39
CA VAL A 208 -29.10 5.64 5.30
C VAL A 208 -30.29 4.85 5.84
N GLU A 209 -30.06 3.94 6.79
CA GLU A 209 -31.11 3.10 7.39
C GLU A 209 -32.13 3.94 8.19
N SER A 210 -31.69 5.00 8.86
CA SER A 210 -32.55 5.96 9.56
C SER A 210 -33.22 7.01 8.64
N LYS A 211 -32.95 6.97 7.33
CA LYS A 211 -33.42 7.94 6.32
C LYS A 211 -32.92 9.38 6.55
N GLU A 212 -31.97 9.61 7.45
CA GLU A 212 -31.39 10.93 7.75
C GLU A 212 -30.67 11.52 6.53
N ILE A 213 -29.90 10.69 5.79
CA ILE A 213 -29.20 11.09 4.57
C ILE A 213 -30.15 11.56 3.46
N LEU A 214 -31.44 11.17 3.49
CA LEU A 214 -32.40 11.57 2.46
C LEU A 214 -32.95 13.00 2.65
N SER A 215 -32.63 13.65 3.77
CA SER A 215 -33.14 14.98 4.11
C SER A 215 -32.30 16.15 3.59
N SER A 216 -31.00 15.95 3.32
CA SER A 216 -30.11 17.00 2.79
C SER A 216 -28.93 16.43 2.01
N THR A 217 -28.58 17.11 0.92
CA THR A 217 -27.38 16.82 0.11
C THR A 217 -26.08 17.24 0.80
N ASP A 218 -26.15 18.15 1.77
CA ASP A 218 -24.98 18.72 2.43
C ASP A 218 -24.25 17.71 3.33
N SER A 219 -24.94 16.67 3.80
CA SER A 219 -24.37 15.62 4.65
C SER A 219 -23.55 14.56 3.89
N ILE A 220 -23.51 14.58 2.55
CA ILE A 220 -22.76 13.59 1.79
C ILE A 220 -21.27 13.96 1.74
N THR A 221 -20.42 13.12 2.31
CA THR A 221 -18.96 13.19 2.11
C THR A 221 -18.55 12.43 0.85
N LEU A 222 -17.36 12.73 0.31
CA LEU A 222 -16.78 11.96 -0.79
C LEU A 222 -16.73 10.45 -0.49
N THR A 223 -16.30 10.06 0.71
CA THR A 223 -16.24 8.65 1.11
C THR A 223 -17.62 7.99 1.07
N ASN A 224 -18.66 8.67 1.55
CA ASN A 224 -20.03 8.15 1.48
C ASN A 224 -20.47 7.98 0.02
N TYR A 225 -20.16 8.95 -0.85
CA TYR A 225 -20.51 8.89 -2.25
C TYR A 225 -19.80 7.74 -2.99
N GLU A 226 -18.48 7.58 -2.82
CA GLU A 226 -17.70 6.49 -3.42
C GLU A 226 -18.21 5.10 -2.97
N LEU A 227 -18.65 4.99 -1.72
CA LEU A 227 -19.23 3.76 -1.18
C LEU A 227 -20.63 3.45 -1.74
N MET A 228 -21.44 4.47 -1.97
CA MET A 228 -22.77 4.30 -2.56
C MET A 228 -22.71 4.04 -4.07
N HIS A 229 -21.69 4.58 -4.75
CA HIS A 229 -21.48 4.48 -6.18
C HIS A 229 -20.07 3.96 -6.51
N PRO A 230 -19.78 2.67 -6.23
CA PRO A 230 -18.46 2.09 -6.48
C PRO A 230 -18.07 2.04 -7.96
N GLU A 231 -19.06 2.17 -8.86
CA GLU A 231 -18.88 2.23 -10.31
C GLU A 231 -18.26 3.55 -10.78
N TRP A 232 -18.28 4.60 -9.93
CA TRP A 232 -17.71 5.89 -10.29
C TRP A 232 -16.19 5.86 -10.14
N VAL A 233 -15.52 5.73 -11.28
CA VAL A 233 -14.05 5.78 -11.41
C VAL A 233 -13.70 7.02 -12.22
N PRO A 234 -13.26 8.12 -11.56
CA PRO A 234 -12.99 9.36 -12.27
C PRO A 234 -11.88 9.21 -13.31
N PHE A 235 -12.00 9.88 -14.46
CA PHE A 235 -10.99 9.80 -15.51
C PHE A 235 -9.58 10.29 -15.09
N TRP A 236 -9.47 11.07 -14.01
CA TRP A 236 -8.19 11.51 -13.42
C TRP A 236 -7.52 10.48 -12.49
N GLU A 237 -8.18 9.37 -12.19
CA GLU A 237 -7.60 8.32 -11.35
C GLU A 237 -6.47 7.56 -12.07
N GLY A 238 -6.62 7.36 -13.38
CA GLY A 238 -5.64 6.69 -14.24
C GLY A 238 -4.27 7.37 -14.21
N GLY A 239 -3.24 6.57 -13.93
CA GLY A 239 -1.85 7.05 -13.90
C GLY A 239 -1.41 7.53 -15.28
N VAL A 240 -0.97 8.78 -15.36
CA VAL A 240 -0.49 9.38 -16.60
C VAL A 240 1.03 9.48 -16.52
N SER A 241 1.72 8.98 -17.54
CA SER A 241 3.16 9.23 -17.67
C SER A 241 3.39 10.75 -17.70
N PRO A 242 4.41 11.29 -17.02
CA PRO A 242 4.85 12.68 -17.19
C PRO A 242 5.16 13.06 -18.63
N LEU A 243 5.45 12.07 -19.47
CA LEU A 243 5.78 12.21 -20.89
C LEU A 243 4.56 11.96 -21.79
N ALA A 244 3.41 11.57 -21.23
CA ALA A 244 2.20 11.47 -22.05
C ALA A 244 1.83 12.86 -22.54
N SER A 245 1.60 12.98 -23.85
CA SER A 245 1.06 14.22 -24.42
C SER A 245 -0.18 14.61 -23.62
N PRO A 246 -0.19 15.81 -23.00
CA PRO A 246 -1.34 16.23 -22.26
C PRO A 246 -2.55 16.25 -23.20
N MET A 247 -3.70 15.77 -22.71
CA MET A 247 -4.96 16.18 -23.31
C MET A 247 -4.98 17.71 -23.40
N THR A 248 -5.57 18.23 -24.47
CA THR A 248 -5.68 19.68 -24.60
C THR A 248 -6.52 20.22 -23.43
N PRO A 249 -6.26 21.45 -22.92
CA PRO A 249 -7.03 22.01 -21.81
C PRO A 249 -8.56 21.98 -22.04
N SER A 250 -8.98 22.11 -23.31
CA SER A 250 -10.39 22.00 -23.72
C SER A 250 -10.98 20.61 -23.53
N GLU A 251 -10.23 19.55 -23.84
CA GLU A 251 -10.67 18.16 -23.64
C GLU A 251 -10.70 17.77 -22.16
N GLU A 252 -9.72 18.21 -21.38
CA GLU A 252 -9.69 18.01 -19.93
C GLU A 252 -10.90 18.69 -19.27
N THR A 253 -11.20 19.91 -19.68
CA THR A 253 -12.36 20.68 -19.22
C THR A 253 -13.68 19.95 -19.51
N LYS A 254 -13.87 19.49 -20.76
CA LYS A 254 -15.07 18.73 -21.15
C LYS A 254 -15.21 17.42 -20.36
N SER A 255 -14.09 16.77 -20.07
CA SER A 255 -14.06 15.54 -19.30
C SER A 255 -14.46 15.78 -17.84
N ILE A 256 -13.98 16.86 -17.21
CA ILE A 256 -14.44 17.27 -15.87
C ILE A 256 -15.95 17.58 -15.88
N ASP A 257 -16.42 18.36 -16.85
CA ASP A 257 -17.84 18.73 -16.93
C ASP A 257 -18.73 17.48 -17.06
N LYS A 258 -18.26 16.46 -17.80
CA LYS A 258 -18.91 15.15 -17.91
C LYS A 258 -18.93 14.39 -16.57
N GLU A 259 -17.85 14.44 -15.79
CA GLU A 259 -17.80 13.83 -14.46
C GLU A 259 -18.76 14.52 -13.49
N ILE A 260 -18.79 15.86 -13.49
CA ILE A 260 -19.74 16.63 -12.67
C ILE A 260 -21.17 16.26 -13.03
N ALA A 261 -21.50 16.20 -14.33
CA ALA A 261 -22.82 15.79 -14.79
C ALA A 261 -23.17 14.35 -14.36
N THR A 262 -22.18 13.45 -14.35
CA THR A 262 -22.36 12.07 -13.89
C THR A 262 -22.67 12.03 -12.39
N VAL A 263 -21.89 12.74 -11.57
CA VAL A 263 -22.12 12.86 -10.12
C VAL A 263 -23.47 13.51 -9.83
N GLN A 264 -23.81 14.58 -10.55
CA GLN A 264 -25.08 15.27 -10.43
C GLN A 264 -26.27 14.36 -10.76
N ASN A 265 -26.17 13.55 -11.81
CA ASN A 265 -27.20 12.58 -12.20
C ASN A 265 -27.34 11.43 -11.18
N ASN A 266 -26.25 11.02 -10.53
CA ASN A 266 -26.30 10.01 -9.48
C ASN A 266 -26.96 10.57 -8.21
N LEU A 267 -26.60 11.80 -7.83
CA LEU A 267 -27.21 12.48 -6.70
C LEU A 267 -28.69 12.78 -6.95
N SER A 268 -29.09 13.23 -8.14
CA SER A 268 -30.51 13.49 -8.42
C SER A 268 -31.36 12.23 -8.21
N LYS A 269 -30.91 11.07 -8.68
CA LYS A 269 -31.60 9.78 -8.44
C LYS A 269 -31.75 9.44 -6.95
N LEU A 270 -30.83 9.90 -6.10
CA LEU A 270 -30.87 9.68 -4.65
C LEU A 270 -31.74 10.70 -3.90
N PHE A 271 -31.97 11.90 -4.45
CA PHE A 271 -32.55 13.05 -3.74
C PHE A 271 -33.82 13.65 -4.37
N ILE A 272 -34.40 13.08 -5.43
CA ILE A 272 -35.67 13.57 -5.99
C ILE A 272 -36.73 13.69 -4.88
N LYS A 273 -37.31 14.89 -4.74
CA LYS A 273 -38.51 15.17 -3.95
C LYS A 273 -39.72 14.65 -4.70
N GLU A 274 -40.67 14.08 -3.98
CA GLU A 274 -42.01 13.77 -4.49
C GLU A 274 -42.61 15.03 -5.13
N GLU A 275 -42.72 15.07 -6.46
CA GLU A 275 -43.65 15.99 -7.09
C GLU A 275 -45.06 15.47 -6.81
N LYS A 276 -45.88 16.28 -6.15
CA LYS A 276 -47.22 15.91 -5.65
C LYS A 276 -48.22 15.53 -6.75
N ASP A 277 -47.90 15.72 -8.02
CA ASP A 277 -48.87 15.70 -9.12
C ASP A 277 -48.86 14.41 -9.98
N LYS A 278 -48.03 13.40 -9.68
CA LYS A 278 -48.04 12.10 -10.41
C LYS A 278 -47.99 10.90 -9.48
N LYS A 279 -49.17 10.38 -9.13
CA LYS A 279 -49.34 9.31 -8.12
C LYS A 279 -48.79 7.93 -8.56
N ASP A 280 -48.93 7.55 -9.84
CA ASP A 280 -48.54 6.21 -10.33
C ASP A 280 -47.05 6.08 -10.71
N ASP A 281 -46.41 7.17 -11.15
CA ASP A 281 -44.96 7.18 -11.44
C ASP A 281 -44.14 7.21 -10.13
N ASN A 282 -44.69 7.80 -9.06
CA ASN A 282 -44.04 7.94 -7.76
C ASN A 282 -43.78 6.59 -7.07
N GLU A 283 -44.69 5.62 -7.14
CA GLU A 283 -44.49 4.32 -6.49
C GLU A 283 -43.35 3.50 -7.12
N LYS A 284 -43.23 3.55 -8.46
CA LYS A 284 -42.14 2.87 -9.18
C LYS A 284 -40.80 3.53 -8.90
N GLU A 285 -40.74 4.85 -8.90
CA GLU A 285 -39.51 5.60 -8.58
C GLU A 285 -39.08 5.40 -7.11
N GLN A 286 -40.03 5.39 -6.17
CA GLN A 286 -39.75 5.10 -4.76
C GLN A 286 -39.22 3.68 -4.57
N LYS A 287 -39.80 2.70 -5.26
CA LYS A 287 -39.33 1.31 -5.21
C LYS A 287 -37.91 1.19 -5.77
N ILE A 288 -37.62 1.81 -6.90
CA ILE A 288 -36.26 1.82 -7.49
C ILE A 288 -35.24 2.51 -6.56
N ARG A 289 -35.64 3.62 -5.92
CA ARG A 289 -34.79 4.34 -4.96
C ARG A 289 -34.49 3.49 -3.74
N GLN A 290 -35.50 2.82 -3.20
CA GLN A 290 -35.34 1.96 -2.04
C GLN A 290 -34.49 0.72 -2.37
N GLU A 291 -34.72 0.07 -3.51
CA GLU A 291 -33.87 -1.02 -4.00
C GLU A 291 -32.42 -0.58 -4.19
N THR A 292 -32.20 0.64 -4.71
CA THR A 292 -30.85 1.21 -4.89
C THR A 292 -30.17 1.44 -3.54
N LEU A 293 -30.88 2.04 -2.57
CA LEU A 293 -30.35 2.29 -1.23
C LEU A 293 -30.05 0.99 -0.48
N GLU A 294 -30.94 0.00 -0.56
CA GLU A 294 -30.73 -1.33 0.03
C GLU A 294 -29.51 -2.02 -0.58
N LYS A 295 -29.35 -1.95 -1.91
CA LYS A 295 -28.16 -2.47 -2.60
C LYS A 295 -26.88 -1.74 -2.17
N SER A 296 -26.91 -0.41 -2.03
CA SER A 296 -25.78 0.37 -1.54
C SER A 296 -25.43 0.02 -0.09
N VAL A 297 -26.43 -0.14 0.79
CA VAL A 297 -26.22 -0.58 2.19
C VAL A 297 -25.63 -1.98 2.25
N GLN A 298 -26.12 -2.92 1.45
CA GLN A 298 -25.54 -4.27 1.38
C GLN A 298 -24.08 -4.23 0.90
N THR A 299 -23.78 -3.40 -0.09
CA THR A 299 -22.41 -3.21 -0.61
C THR A 299 -21.49 -2.60 0.46
N MET A 300 -21.96 -1.60 1.19
CA MET A 300 -21.24 -1.00 2.32
C MET A 300 -21.01 -1.99 3.46
N LYS A 301 -22.01 -2.80 3.82
CA LYS A 301 -21.85 -3.85 4.85
C LYS A 301 -20.81 -4.88 4.43
N ALA A 302 -20.77 -5.25 3.15
CA ALA A 302 -19.74 -6.15 2.61
C ALA A 302 -18.35 -5.51 2.65
N SER A 303 -18.22 -4.21 2.36
CA SER A 303 -16.93 -3.50 2.34
C SER A 303 -16.36 -3.25 3.75
N LEU A 304 -17.19 -3.13 4.78
CA LEU A 304 -16.75 -2.98 6.17
C LEU A 304 -15.75 -4.05 6.61
N TYR A 305 -16.00 -5.31 6.24
CA TYR A 305 -15.12 -6.41 6.60
C TYR A 305 -13.77 -6.28 5.88
N GLU A 306 -13.80 -6.02 4.58
CA GLU A 306 -12.59 -5.82 3.78
C GLU A 306 -11.73 -4.66 4.30
N LEU A 307 -12.35 -3.52 4.63
CA LEU A 307 -11.67 -2.36 5.20
C LEU A 307 -11.03 -2.68 6.55
N ASN A 308 -11.71 -3.43 7.42
CA ASN A 308 -11.13 -3.87 8.71
C ASN A 308 -9.91 -4.76 8.49
N VAL A 309 -10.01 -5.76 7.61
CA VAL A 309 -8.88 -6.67 7.33
C VAL A 309 -7.70 -5.91 6.73
N LYS A 310 -7.95 -4.95 5.83
CA LYS A 310 -6.89 -4.06 5.32
C LYS A 310 -6.23 -3.27 6.45
N GLY A 311 -7.00 -2.68 7.36
CA GLY A 311 -6.47 -1.96 8.52
C GLY A 311 -5.60 -2.84 9.42
N TYR A 312 -6.04 -4.05 9.76
CA TYR A 312 -5.23 -5.00 10.54
C TYR A 312 -3.98 -5.45 9.80
N ARG A 313 -4.06 -5.66 8.49
CA ARG A 313 -2.92 -6.04 7.67
C ARG A 313 -1.83 -4.96 7.69
N GLU A 314 -2.20 -3.68 7.57
CA GLU A 314 -1.22 -2.59 7.67
C GLU A 314 -0.56 -2.52 9.06
N LEU A 315 -1.29 -2.82 10.14
CA LEU A 315 -0.69 -2.94 11.48
C LEU A 315 0.29 -4.12 11.58
N VAL A 316 -0.05 -5.27 10.99
CA VAL A 316 0.85 -6.42 10.95
C VAL A 316 2.12 -6.06 10.17
N TYR A 317 2.00 -5.41 9.01
CA TYR A 317 3.16 -4.93 8.24
C TYR A 317 4.01 -3.96 9.04
N PHE A 318 3.39 -3.03 9.76
CA PHE A 318 4.11 -2.13 10.65
C PHE A 318 4.91 -2.91 11.71
N VAL A 319 4.30 -3.87 12.41
CA VAL A 319 4.99 -4.63 13.47
C VAL A 319 6.16 -5.43 12.89
N LEU A 320 5.95 -6.14 11.77
CA LEU A 320 7.00 -6.92 11.12
C LEU A 320 8.16 -6.03 10.68
N ASN A 321 7.88 -4.93 9.97
CA ASN A 321 8.91 -4.02 9.49
C ASN A 321 9.57 -3.21 10.62
N PHE A 322 8.86 -2.93 11.71
CA PHE A 322 9.44 -2.27 12.88
C PHE A 322 10.44 -3.16 13.60
N ILE A 323 10.10 -4.45 13.77
CA ILE A 323 11.04 -5.43 14.35
C ILE A 323 12.25 -5.58 13.42
N ALA A 324 12.04 -5.64 12.10
CA ALA A 324 13.14 -5.75 11.14
C ALA A 324 14.06 -4.53 11.19
N PHE A 325 13.48 -3.34 11.11
CA PHE A 325 14.17 -2.05 11.27
C PHE A 325 15.04 -2.05 12.53
N TYR A 326 14.44 -2.45 13.66
CA TYR A 326 15.16 -2.44 14.94
C TYR A 326 16.29 -3.48 14.98
N GLY A 327 16.08 -4.64 14.36
CA GLY A 327 17.09 -5.69 14.25
C GLY A 327 18.35 -5.20 13.52
N TYR A 328 18.21 -4.64 12.32
CA TYR A 328 19.35 -4.09 11.58
C TYR A 328 19.96 -2.87 12.27
N LEU A 329 19.15 -2.03 12.92
CA LEU A 329 19.65 -0.90 13.72
C LEU A 329 20.59 -1.37 14.83
N MET A 330 20.33 -2.52 15.46
CA MET A 330 21.24 -3.10 16.46
C MET A 330 22.60 -3.46 15.86
N GLY A 331 22.63 -4.09 14.67
CA GLY A 331 23.88 -4.43 13.96
C GLY A 331 24.67 -3.18 13.53
N ILE A 332 23.98 -2.18 12.96
CA ILE A 332 24.58 -0.88 12.61
C ILE A 332 25.19 -0.20 13.85
N THR A 333 24.46 -0.22 14.96
CA THR A 333 24.94 0.38 16.22
C THR A 333 26.15 -0.39 16.77
N ALA A 334 26.14 -1.72 16.73
CA ALA A 334 27.27 -2.54 17.15
C ALA A 334 28.53 -2.25 16.32
N PHE A 335 28.37 -1.98 15.02
CA PHE A 335 29.49 -1.61 14.13
C PHE A 335 30.11 -0.26 14.50
N TYR A 336 29.31 0.81 14.68
CA TYR A 336 29.86 2.14 15.00
C TYR A 336 30.35 2.27 16.45
N PHE A 337 29.93 1.37 17.34
CA PHE A 337 30.39 1.31 18.73
C PHE A 337 31.05 -0.04 19.03
N PRO A 338 32.24 -0.33 18.47
CA PRO A 338 32.85 -1.66 18.50
C PRO A 338 33.31 -2.11 19.90
N ASP A 339 33.56 -1.17 20.81
CA ASP A 339 33.97 -1.44 22.19
C ASP A 339 32.77 -1.47 23.14
N ASP A 340 32.37 -2.67 23.57
CA ASP A 340 31.27 -2.90 24.50
C ASP A 340 31.46 -2.17 25.86
N GLU A 341 32.71 -1.98 26.30
CA GLU A 341 33.03 -1.34 27.59
C GLU A 341 33.01 0.19 27.50
N ALA A 342 33.34 0.76 26.35
CA ALA A 342 33.32 2.21 26.12
C ALA A 342 31.94 2.75 25.65
N GLN A 343 30.98 1.86 25.39
CA GLN A 343 29.64 2.27 24.93
C GLN A 343 28.88 3.15 25.94
N PRO A 344 28.28 4.26 25.48
CA PRO A 344 27.35 5.04 26.29
C PRO A 344 26.16 4.20 26.78
N THR A 345 25.62 4.53 27.95
CA THR A 345 24.49 3.81 28.57
C THR A 345 23.28 3.68 27.65
N TYR A 346 22.97 4.71 26.87
CA TYR A 346 21.84 4.66 25.92
C TYR A 346 22.08 3.65 24.78
N VAL A 347 23.31 3.50 24.29
CA VAL A 347 23.68 2.49 23.28
C VAL A 347 23.51 1.09 23.83
N ARG A 348 23.95 0.85 25.07
CA ARG A 348 23.74 -0.44 25.74
C ARG A 348 22.26 -0.76 25.87
N HIS A 349 21.42 0.20 26.28
CA HIS A 349 19.98 -0.01 26.37
C HIS A 349 19.30 -0.23 25.00
N MET A 350 19.77 0.44 23.95
CA MET A 350 19.29 0.19 22.58
C MET A 350 19.62 -1.23 22.08
N LYS A 351 20.65 -1.88 22.63
CA LYS A 351 20.95 -3.30 22.35
C LYS A 351 20.37 -4.27 23.39
N PHE A 352 19.45 -3.81 24.25
CA PHE A 352 18.92 -4.57 25.38
C PHE A 352 19.98 -5.10 26.37
N GLY A 353 21.15 -4.45 26.43
CA GLY A 353 22.28 -4.88 27.24
C GLY A 353 23.09 -6.02 26.63
N TYR A 354 22.83 -6.42 25.38
CA TYR A 354 23.63 -7.41 24.67
C TYR A 354 25.00 -6.85 24.25
N GLY A 355 26.02 -7.70 24.34
CA GLY A 355 27.32 -7.45 23.71
C GLY A 355 27.20 -7.42 22.18
N ASN A 356 28.16 -6.80 21.51
CA ASN A 356 28.10 -6.53 20.07
C ASN A 356 27.84 -7.76 19.21
N ALA A 357 28.55 -8.86 19.46
CA ALA A 357 28.38 -10.10 18.68
C ALA A 357 26.96 -10.68 18.78
N ILE A 358 26.35 -10.64 19.96
CA ILE A 358 24.99 -11.13 20.17
C ILE A 358 23.98 -10.15 19.54
N ALA A 359 24.19 -8.85 19.71
CA ALA A 359 23.31 -7.84 19.15
C ALA A 359 23.28 -7.87 17.61
N ASP A 360 24.45 -8.05 16.98
CA ASP A 360 24.59 -8.20 15.54
C ASP A 360 23.87 -9.46 15.03
N TRP A 361 24.16 -10.62 15.62
CA TRP A 361 23.53 -11.87 15.21
C TRP A 361 22.01 -11.89 15.45
N THR A 362 21.56 -11.52 16.66
CA THR A 362 20.12 -11.51 16.99
C THR A 362 19.36 -10.47 16.18
N GLY A 363 19.98 -9.32 15.94
CA GLY A 363 19.41 -8.25 15.13
C GLY A 363 19.23 -8.64 13.68
N ASN A 364 20.29 -9.19 13.04
CA ASN A 364 20.24 -9.65 11.66
C ASN A 364 19.19 -10.77 11.49
N PHE A 365 19.23 -11.78 12.37
CA PHE A 365 18.30 -12.90 12.32
C PHE A 365 16.84 -12.45 12.50
N ALA A 366 16.56 -11.56 13.45
CA ALA A 366 15.22 -11.02 13.65
C ALA A 366 14.74 -10.25 12.41
N GLY A 367 15.63 -9.46 11.80
CA GLY A 367 15.37 -8.75 10.54
C GLY A 367 14.98 -9.69 9.40
N ASP A 368 15.84 -10.65 9.12
CA ASP A 368 15.62 -11.63 8.06
C ASP A 368 14.35 -12.45 8.32
N LEU A 369 14.09 -12.86 9.56
CA LEU A 369 12.89 -13.63 9.90
C LEU A 369 11.61 -12.82 9.67
N MET A 370 11.56 -11.56 10.10
CA MET A 370 10.36 -10.73 9.92
C MET A 370 10.09 -10.44 8.44
N TRP A 371 11.13 -10.12 7.67
CA TRP A 371 11.02 -9.95 6.21
C TRP A 371 10.83 -11.28 5.45
N THR A 372 10.98 -12.43 6.11
CA THR A 372 10.55 -13.74 5.59
C THR A 372 9.05 -13.96 5.82
N ILE A 373 8.53 -13.58 6.99
CA ILE A 373 7.11 -13.73 7.34
C ILE A 373 6.23 -12.78 6.51
N GLU A 374 6.68 -11.55 6.27
CA GLU A 374 5.89 -10.53 5.56
C GLU A 374 5.37 -10.99 4.17
N PRO A 375 6.21 -11.54 3.26
CA PRO A 375 5.74 -12.10 2.00
C PRO A 375 4.64 -13.15 2.14
N LEU A 376 4.67 -13.98 3.20
CA LEU A 376 3.62 -14.98 3.44
C LEU A 376 2.30 -14.30 3.77
N VAL A 377 2.32 -13.20 4.52
CA VAL A 377 1.13 -12.37 4.78
C VAL A 377 0.62 -11.74 3.49
N ILE A 378 1.51 -11.20 2.65
CA ILE A 378 1.15 -10.61 1.34
C ILE A 378 0.46 -11.64 0.45
N LEU A 379 1.08 -12.81 0.27
CA LEU A 379 0.59 -13.88 -0.60
C LEU A 379 -0.66 -14.57 -0.04
N GLY A 380 -0.77 -14.70 1.28
CA GLY A 380 -1.91 -15.33 1.95
C GLY A 380 -3.14 -14.43 2.07
N SER A 381 -2.96 -13.10 2.12
CA SER A 381 -4.06 -12.17 2.38
C SER A 381 -5.22 -12.24 1.35
N PRO A 382 -5.01 -12.38 0.03
CA PRO A 382 -6.11 -12.45 -0.93
C PRO A 382 -6.90 -13.76 -0.82
N LEU A 383 -6.22 -14.87 -0.50
CA LEU A 383 -6.84 -16.18 -0.28
C LEU A 383 -7.72 -16.16 0.96
N TYR A 384 -7.21 -15.58 2.05
CA TYR A 384 -7.96 -15.40 3.28
C TYR A 384 -9.18 -14.50 3.08
N LEU A 385 -9.02 -13.35 2.40
CA LEU A 385 -10.14 -12.46 2.09
C LEU A 385 -11.22 -13.16 1.27
N THR A 386 -10.83 -13.92 0.24
CA THR A 386 -11.77 -14.67 -0.60
C THR A 386 -12.50 -15.76 0.19
N TYR A 387 -11.78 -16.50 1.04
CA TYR A 387 -12.35 -17.54 1.89
C TYR A 387 -13.38 -16.97 2.88
N VAL A 388 -13.07 -15.86 3.53
CA VAL A 388 -13.98 -15.26 4.51
C VAL A 388 -15.17 -14.57 3.83
N GLN A 389 -14.97 -13.90 2.69
CA GLN A 389 -16.09 -13.34 1.91
C GLN A 389 -17.10 -14.42 1.48
N ARG A 390 -16.61 -15.60 1.06
CA ARG A 390 -17.47 -16.75 0.75
C ARG A 390 -18.23 -17.26 1.96
N SER A 391 -17.57 -17.29 3.12
CA SER A 391 -18.20 -17.72 4.38
C SER A 391 -19.30 -16.76 4.84
N SER A 392 -19.07 -15.45 4.76
CA SER A 392 -20.06 -14.41 5.09
C SER A 392 -21.30 -14.44 4.18
N LYS A 393 -21.12 -14.67 2.87
CA LYS A 393 -22.25 -14.86 1.94
C LYS A 393 -23.08 -16.09 2.28
N ARG A 394 -22.46 -17.16 2.80
CA ARG A 394 -23.14 -18.42 3.14
C ARG A 394 -24.00 -18.30 4.39
N THR A 395 -23.57 -17.50 5.38
CA THR A 395 -24.35 -17.25 6.60
C THR A 395 -25.59 -16.39 6.33
N ASN A 396 -25.48 -15.42 5.41
CA ASN A 396 -26.59 -14.56 5.01
C ASN A 396 -27.56 -15.21 3.99
N SER A 397 -27.17 -16.34 3.40
CA SER A 397 -28.02 -17.12 2.48
C SER A 397 -28.72 -18.30 3.16
N THR A 398 -28.75 -18.36 4.50
CA THR A 398 -29.57 -19.37 5.19
C THR A 398 -31.03 -19.07 4.86
N PRO A 399 -31.72 -19.93 4.09
CA PRO A 399 -33.04 -19.60 3.63
C PRO A 399 -34.00 -19.69 4.82
N VAL A 400 -34.80 -18.63 5.01
CA VAL A 400 -35.91 -18.54 5.98
C VAL A 400 -36.99 -19.63 5.73
N THR A 401 -36.86 -20.42 4.67
CA THR A 401 -37.88 -21.37 4.21
C THR A 401 -38.00 -22.67 5.01
N ALA A 402 -37.20 -22.91 6.05
CA ALA A 402 -37.39 -24.07 6.92
C ALA A 402 -38.32 -23.80 8.13
N ALA A 403 -38.44 -22.55 8.58
CA ALA A 403 -39.27 -22.20 9.75
C ALA A 403 -40.72 -21.81 9.37
N GLU A 404 -40.97 -21.39 8.13
CA GLU A 404 -42.33 -21.07 7.65
C GLU A 404 -43.07 -22.26 7.05
N LYS A 405 -42.38 -23.34 6.63
CA LYS A 405 -43.02 -24.57 6.16
C LYS A 405 -43.53 -25.49 7.27
N ALA A 406 -43.09 -25.29 8.52
CA ALA A 406 -43.54 -26.08 9.66
C ALA A 406 -44.77 -25.49 10.38
N LYS A 407 -45.37 -24.42 9.83
CA LYS A 407 -46.62 -23.81 10.35
C LYS A 407 -47.83 -24.00 9.42
N THR A 408 -47.67 -24.75 8.35
CA THR A 408 -48.71 -25.02 7.34
C THR A 408 -48.88 -26.49 6.98
N GLU A 409 -48.36 -27.41 7.82
CA GLU A 409 -48.71 -28.84 7.77
C GLU A 409 -49.40 -29.27 9.07
#